data_AF-A0A976XKM3-F1
#
_entry.id   AF-A0A976XKM3-F1
#
_cell.length_a   1.000
_cell.length_b   1.000
_cell.length_c   1.000
_cell.angle_alpha   90.00
_cell.angle_beta   90.00
_cell.angle_gamma   90.00
#
_symmetry.space_group_name_H-M   'P 1'
#
loop_
_entity.id
_entity.type
_entity.pdbx_description
1 polymer ?
#
loop_
_entity_poly.entity_id
_entity_poly.type
_entity_poly.pdbx_seq_one_letter_code
_entity_poly.pdbx_strand_id
1 'polypeptide(L)' 'MSELEDINHEISRLRQEYEYHLKNNTPSARVQYEYACMLMCSPKSSDISTAIDLFDELIRIQYQRYSLIV' A
#
# COMPACT_ATOMS: atom_id res chain seq x y z
N MET A 1 -4.58 20.23 15.56
CA MET A 1 -3.77 19.22 14.86
C MET A 1 -3.81 19.57 13.40
N SER A 2 -2.65 19.56 12.74
CA SER A 2 -2.55 19.88 11.31
C SER A 2 -3.01 18.67 10.49
N GLU A 3 -3.68 18.89 9.34
CA GLU A 3 -4.06 17.82 8.40
C GLU A 3 -2.86 16.91 8.02
N LEU A 4 -1.65 17.48 8.04
CA LEU A 4 -0.42 16.75 7.79
C LEU A 4 -0.05 15.76 8.90
N GLU A 5 -0.36 16.09 10.16
CA GLU A 5 -0.14 15.19 11.30
C GLU A 5 -1.09 13.99 11.19
N ASP A 6 -2.34 14.22 10.81
CA ASP A 6 -3.35 13.18 10.63
C ASP A 6 -2.93 12.20 9.51
N ILE A 7 -2.43 12.72 8.38
CA ILE A 7 -1.89 11.89 7.28
C ILE A 7 -0.71 11.05 7.76
N ASN A 8 0.25 11.64 8.48
CA ASN A 8 1.43 10.90 8.95
C ASN A 8 1.05 9.80 9.97
N HIS A 9 0.08 10.08 10.84
CA HIS A 9 -0.46 9.08 11.77
C HIS A 9 -1.11 7.92 11.02
N GLU A 10 -1.91 8.22 10.01
CA GLU A 10 -2.63 7.21 9.24
C GLU A 10 -1.68 6.38 8.37
N ILE A 11 -0.68 6.99 7.73
CA ILE A 11 0.42 6.29 7.04
C ILE A 11 1.12 5.32 8.00
N SER A 12 1.40 5.76 9.23
CA SER A 12 2.09 4.92 10.22
C SER A 12 1.23 3.73 10.67
N ARG A 13 -0.08 3.95 10.86
CA ARG A 13 -1.05 2.90 11.20
C ARG A 13 -1.13 1.85 10.08
N LEU A 14 -1.35 2.29 8.85
CA LEU A 14 -1.48 1.41 7.68
C LEU A 14 -0.17 0.66 7.37
N ARG A 15 0.99 1.30 7.57
CA ARG A 15 2.29 0.64 7.44
C ARG A 15 2.42 -0.54 8.40
N GLN A 16 2.08 -0.35 9.67
CA GLN A 16 2.16 -1.41 10.67
C GLN A 16 1.24 -2.59 10.32
N GLU A 17 0.03 -2.28 9.87
CA GLU A 17 -0.94 -3.29 9.43
C GLU A 17 -0.45 -4.06 8.20
N TYR A 18 0.06 -3.35 7.19
CA TYR A 18 0.65 -3.95 6.00
C TYR A 18 1.83 -4.87 6.33
N GLU A 19 2.78 -4.40 7.14
CA GLU A 19 3.93 -5.20 7.57
C GLU A 19 3.52 -6.43 8.40
N TYR A 20 2.49 -6.31 9.22
CA TYR A 20 1.95 -7.43 9.98
C TYR A 20 1.42 -8.52 9.03
N HIS A 21 0.65 -8.14 8.02
CA HIS A 21 0.12 -9.08 7.02
C HIS A 21 1.24 -9.76 6.22
N LEU A 22 2.28 -9.00 5.83
CA LEU A 22 3.46 -9.56 5.15
C LEU A 22 4.21 -10.57 6.05
N LYS A 23 4.51 -10.19 7.30
CA LYS A 23 5.26 -11.05 8.24
C LYS A 23 4.52 -12.34 8.58
N ASN A 24 3.19 -12.31 8.63
CA ASN A 24 2.36 -13.48 8.91
C ASN A 24 1.99 -14.27 7.65
N ASN A 25 2.56 -13.96 6.49
CA ASN A 25 2.28 -14.61 5.21
C ASN A 25 0.76 -14.61 4.86
N THR A 26 0.07 -13.54 5.24
CA THR A 26 -1.36 -13.30 4.97
C THR A 26 -1.53 -11.94 4.28
N PRO A 27 -0.90 -11.73 3.10
CA PRO A 27 -0.96 -10.44 2.41
C PRO A 27 -2.40 -10.05 2.11
N SER A 28 -2.72 -8.79 2.39
CA SER A 28 -4.06 -8.23 2.18
C SER A 28 -4.00 -7.15 1.10
N ALA A 29 -4.54 -7.47 -0.08
CA ALA A 29 -4.63 -6.54 -1.21
C ALA A 29 -5.36 -5.24 -0.84
N ARG A 30 -6.35 -5.33 0.06
CA ARG A 30 -7.09 -4.18 0.57
C ARG A 30 -6.19 -3.26 1.40
N VAL A 31 -5.46 -3.82 2.36
CA VAL A 31 -4.56 -3.04 3.23
C VAL A 31 -3.44 -2.40 2.40
N GLN A 32 -2.89 -3.14 1.42
CA GLN A 32 -1.92 -2.62 0.47
C GLN A 32 -2.47 -1.43 -0.33
N TYR A 33 -3.69 -1.54 -0.86
CA TYR A 33 -4.36 -0.47 -1.59
C TYR A 33 -4.61 0.77 -0.72
N GLU A 34 -5.18 0.58 0.48
CA GLU A 34 -5.45 1.68 1.43
C GLU A 34 -4.15 2.38 1.85
N TYR A 35 -3.08 1.62 2.11
CA TYR A 35 -1.76 2.16 2.41
C TYR A 35 -1.19 2.99 1.25
N ALA A 36 -1.23 2.47 0.02
CA ALA A 36 -0.77 3.17 -1.16
C ALA A 36 -1.55 4.48 -1.41
N CYS A 37 -2.89 4.46 -1.22
CA CYS A 37 -3.70 5.68 -1.31
C CYS A 37 -3.27 6.74 -0.30
N MET A 38 -2.97 6.36 0.94
CA MET A 38 -2.56 7.31 1.97
C MET A 38 -1.16 7.88 1.70
N LEU A 39 -0.24 7.06 1.19
CA LEU A 39 1.09 7.50 0.78
C LEU A 39 1.03 8.56 -0.35
N MET A 40 0.06 8.48 -1.26
CA MET A 40 -0.16 9.50 -2.30
C MET A 40 -0.57 10.87 -1.74
N CYS A 41 -1.13 10.91 -0.53
CA CYS A 41 -1.47 12.16 0.16
C CYS A 41 -0.28 12.77 0.91
N SER A 42 0.87 12.09 0.96
CA SER A 42 2.08 12.57 1.62
C SER A 42 2.81 13.62 0.77
N PRO A 43 3.41 14.66 1.38
CA PRO A 43 4.29 15.59 0.66
C PRO A 43 5.67 14.98 0.34
N LYS A 44 5.99 13.78 0.85
CA LYS A 44 7.30 13.16 0.67
C LYS A 44 7.33 12.37 -0.64
N SER A 45 8.26 12.71 -1.53
CA SER A 45 8.44 12.00 -2.81
C SER A 45 8.73 10.50 -2.63
N SER A 46 9.40 10.11 -1.55
CA SER A 46 9.65 8.69 -1.21
C SER A 46 8.37 7.90 -0.98
N ASP A 47 7.35 8.54 -0.40
CA ASP A 47 6.06 7.91 -0.12
C ASP A 47 5.31 7.69 -1.43
N ILE A 48 5.39 8.65 -2.36
CA ILE A 48 4.82 8.53 -3.71
C ILE A 48 5.46 7.38 -4.49
N SER A 49 6.80 7.26 -4.49
CA SER A 49 7.48 6.13 -5.14
C SER A 49 7.02 4.79 -4.57
N THR A 50 6.90 4.71 -3.24
CA THR A 50 6.41 3.51 -2.57
C THR A 50 4.97 3.19 -2.97
N ALA A 51 4.10 4.20 -3.06
CA ALA A 51 2.72 4.00 -3.49
C ALA A 51 2.63 3.42 -4.91
N ILE A 52 3.46 3.91 -5.83
CA ILE A 52 3.54 3.41 -7.21
C ILE A 52 3.92 1.93 -7.23
N ASP A 53 4.96 1.54 -6.48
CA ASP A 53 5.40 0.15 -6.42
C ASP A 53 4.30 -0.78 -5.87
N LEU A 54 3.59 -0.33 -4.83
CA LEU A 54 2.47 -1.08 -4.25
C LEU A 54 1.30 -1.22 -5.22
N PHE A 55 0.99 -0.19 -6.03
CA PHE A 55 -0.05 -0.30 -7.05
C PHE A 55 0.36 -1.23 -8.20
N ASP A 56 1.61 -1.16 -8.66
CA ASP A 56 2.13 -2.03 -9.72
C ASP A 56 2.06 -3.51 -9.29
N GLU A 57 2.40 -3.82 -8.04
CA GLU A 57 2.27 -5.17 -7.49
C GLU A 57 0.82 -5.68 -7.50
N LEU A 58 -0.14 -4.86 -7.04
CA LEU A 58 -1.57 -5.23 -7.04
C LEU A 58 -2.06 -5.56 -8.46
N ILE A 59 -1.66 -4.74 -9.42
CA ILE A 59 -2.02 -4.91 -10.84
C ILE A 59 -1.38 -6.20 -11.39
N ARG A 60 -0.10 -6.45 -11.12
CA ARG A 60 0.60 -7.66 -11.56
C ARG A 60 -0.02 -8.94 -11.02
N ILE A 61 -0.41 -8.98 -9.75
CA ILE A 61 -1.08 -10.15 -9.15
C ILE A 61 -2.39 -10.45 -9.90
N GLN A 62 -3.16 -9.40 -10.22
CA GLN A 62 -4.38 -9.58 -11.00
C GLN A 62 -4.08 -10.12 -12.41
N TYR A 63 -3.07 -9.59 -13.11
CA TYR A 63 -2.67 -10.12 -14.41
C TYR A 63 -2.19 -11.58 -14.35
N GLN A 64 -1.46 -11.96 -13.29
CA GLN A 64 -0.98 -13.34 -13.11
C GLN A 64 -2.11 -14.34 -12.91
N ARG A 65 -3.23 -13.95 -12.29
CA ARG A 65 -4.43 -14.80 -12.18
C ARG A 65 -5.04 -15.13 -13.55
N TYR A 66 -4.98 -14.21 -14.51
CA TYR A 66 -5.54 -14.43 -15.85
C TYR A 66 -4.58 -15.16 -16.79
N SER A 67 -3.27 -15.05 -16.60
CA SER A 67 -2.26 -15.73 -17.44
C SER A 67 -2.10 -17.24 -17.16
N LEU A 68 -2.76 -17.79 -16.14
CA LEU A 68 -2.80 -19.23 -15.85
C LEU A 68 -3.97 -19.97 -16.53
N ILE A 69 -4.71 -19.30 -17.42
CA ILE A 69 -5.87 -19.87 -18.15
C ILE A 69 -5.58 -19.95 -19.67
N VAL A 70 -4.35 -20.29 -20.07
CA VAL A 70 -4.01 -20.59 -21.47
C VAL A 70 -3.28 -21.91 -21.56
#